data_AF-A0A2V8CCL6-F1
#
_entry.id   AF-A0A2V8CCL6-F1
#
_cell.length_a   1.000
_cell.length_b   1.000
_cell.length_c   1.000
_cell.angle_alpha   90.00
_cell.angle_beta   90.00
_cell.angle_gamma   90.00
#
_symmetry.space_group_name_H-M   'P 1'
#
loop_
_entity.id
_entity.type
_entity.pdbx_description
1 polymer ?
#
loop_
_entity_poly.entity_id
_entity_poly.type
_entity_poly.pdbx_seq_one_letter_code
_entity_poly.pdbx_strand_id
1 'polypeptide(L)'
;MTIVFDRLSLNPDAARLVYAPGSGIPFYGRRSTRFLYDVTNTFRDGVASPGIWDTASAPPGNYILRVLAEDIRGNDAIANRDVRVTIASAAP
;
A
#
# COMPACT_ATOMS: atom_id res chain seq x y z
N MET A 1 7.30 -2.33 -5.96
CA MET A 1 6.42 -2.43 -4.77
C MET A 1 5.11 -3.01 -5.25
N THR A 2 4.73 -4.20 -4.79
CA THR A 2 3.47 -4.85 -5.19
C THR A 2 3.04 -5.79 -4.08
N ILE A 3 1.77 -5.75 -3.74
CA ILE A 3 1.13 -6.64 -2.77
C ILE A 3 0.18 -7.53 -3.55
N VAL A 4 0.37 -8.85 -3.45
CA VAL A 4 -0.42 -9.89 -4.10
C VAL A 4 -0.86 -10.88 -3.04
N PHE A 5 -2.17 -10.95 -2.79
CA PHE A 5 -2.76 -11.88 -1.84
C PHE A 5 -3.07 -13.24 -2.50
N ASP A 6 -2.03 -13.97 -2.87
CA ASP A 6 -2.13 -15.28 -3.54
C ASP A 6 -1.91 -16.47 -2.59
N ARG A 7 -1.18 -16.27 -1.50
CA ARG A 7 -0.85 -17.30 -0.51
C ARG A 7 -0.83 -16.71 0.90
N LEU A 8 -1.26 -17.53 1.87
CA LEU A 8 -1.12 -17.19 3.30
C LEU A 8 0.36 -17.24 3.71
N SER A 9 0.81 -16.25 4.48
CA SER A 9 2.15 -16.29 5.04
C SER A 9 2.24 -17.28 6.20
N LEU A 10 3.37 -17.99 6.29
CA LEU A 10 3.75 -18.74 7.48
C LEU A 10 4.36 -17.84 8.56
N ASN A 11 4.75 -16.60 8.20
CA ASN A 11 5.27 -15.61 9.14
C ASN A 11 4.09 -14.83 9.76
N PRO A 12 3.86 -14.92 11.08
CA PRO A 12 2.77 -14.22 11.74
C PRO A 12 2.91 -12.69 11.67
N ASP A 13 4.11 -12.15 11.46
CA ASP A 13 4.34 -10.71 11.35
C ASP A 13 4.11 -10.16 9.94
N ALA A 14 3.91 -11.02 8.92
CA ALA A 14 3.66 -10.57 7.55
C ALA A 14 2.44 -9.65 7.45
N ALA A 15 1.37 -9.96 8.20
CA ALA A 15 0.17 -9.13 8.21
C ALA A 15 0.44 -7.73 8.79
N ARG A 16 1.27 -7.63 9.82
CA ARG A 16 1.64 -6.34 10.45
C ARG A 16 2.49 -5.47 9.54
N LEU A 17 3.21 -6.09 8.60
CA LEU A 17 4.01 -5.38 7.62
C LEU A 17 3.16 -4.90 6.43
N VAL A 18 2.17 -5.67 6.00
CA VAL A 18 1.37 -5.35 4.80
C VAL A 18 0.23 -4.38 5.13
N TYR A 19 -0.44 -4.58 6.26
CA TYR A 19 -1.59 -3.77 6.66
C TYR A 19 -1.15 -2.54 7.47
N ALA A 20 -1.66 -1.37 7.10
CA ALA A 20 -1.36 -0.12 7.77
C ALA A 20 -2.12 0.02 9.10
N PRO A 21 -1.64 0.89 10.02
CA PRO A 21 -2.33 1.21 11.27
C PRO A 21 -3.79 1.62 11.05
N GLY A 22 -4.70 1.06 11.84
CA GLY A 22 -6.15 1.31 11.73
C GLY A 22 -6.88 0.40 10.72
N SER A 23 -6.17 -0.49 10.03
CA SER A 23 -6.78 -1.61 9.31
C SER A 23 -7.44 -2.59 10.29
N GLY A 24 -8.57 -3.19 9.93
CA GLY A 24 -9.20 -4.24 10.72
C GLY A 24 -10.68 -4.46 10.46
N ILE A 25 -11.16 -5.57 11.04
CA ILE A 25 -12.57 -5.94 11.10
C ILE A 25 -13.06 -5.60 12.52
N PRO A 26 -14.00 -4.65 12.68
CA PRO A 26 -14.49 -4.29 14.00
C PRO A 26 -15.35 -5.42 14.60
N PHE A 27 -15.17 -5.69 15.89
CA PHE A 27 -15.86 -6.78 16.60
C PHE A 27 -17.16 -6.33 17.31
N TYR A 28 -17.32 -5.02 17.58
CA TYR A 28 -18.53 -4.45 18.20
C TYR A 28 -18.88 -3.06 17.63
N GLY A 29 -20.19 -2.80 17.47
CA GLY A 29 -20.74 -1.51 17.07
C GLY A 29 -20.73 -1.23 15.57
N ARG A 30 -21.36 -0.12 15.16
CA ARG A 30 -21.56 0.35 13.78
C ARG A 30 -20.28 0.79 13.04
N ARG A 31 -19.14 0.15 13.31
CA ARG A 31 -17.88 0.44 12.63
C ARG A 31 -17.84 -0.36 11.31
N SER A 32 -17.36 0.28 10.26
CA SER A 32 -17.13 -0.37 8.96
C SER A 32 -15.82 -1.16 8.99
N THR A 33 -15.80 -2.36 8.42
CA THR A 33 -14.53 -3.04 8.06
C THR A 33 -13.72 -2.13 7.14
N ARG A 34 -12.43 -1.98 7.44
CA ARG A 34 -11.50 -1.18 6.64
C ARG A 34 -10.21 -1.96 6.46
N PHE A 35 -9.78 -2.12 5.21
CA PHE A 35 -8.45 -2.63 4.91
C PHE A 35 -7.59 -1.47 4.45
N LEU A 36 -6.58 -1.15 5.25
CA LEU A 36 -5.57 -0.13 4.94
C LEU A 36 -4.24 -0.85 4.71
N TYR A 37 -3.43 -0.35 3.77
CA TYR A 37 -2.20 -1.02 3.34
C TYR A 37 -1.03 -0.04 3.30
N ASP A 38 0.14 -0.49 3.73
CA ASP A 38 1.39 0.24 3.51
C ASP A 38 1.94 -0.15 2.13
N VAL A 39 1.51 0.58 1.10
CA VAL A 39 1.76 0.25 -0.32
C VAL A 39 3.22 0.34 -0.76
N THR A 40 4.11 0.83 0.12
CA THR A 40 5.56 0.80 -0.12
C THR A 40 6.15 -0.60 0.08
N ASN A 41 5.48 -1.46 0.84
CA ASN A 41 5.92 -2.82 1.12
C ASN A 41 5.56 -3.78 -0.02
N THR A 42 6.15 -4.97 0.01
CA THR A 42 5.81 -6.05 -0.93
C THR A 42 5.17 -7.22 -0.21
N PHE A 43 4.29 -7.93 -0.91
CA PHE A 43 3.78 -9.23 -0.50
C PHE A 43 3.57 -10.09 -1.75
N ARG A 44 4.18 -11.26 -1.80
CA ARG A 44 4.02 -12.21 -2.90
C ARG A 44 4.43 -13.59 -2.43
N ASP A 45 3.74 -14.63 -2.90
CA ASP A 45 4.08 -16.02 -2.58
C ASP A 45 4.09 -16.32 -1.07
N GLY A 46 3.36 -15.52 -0.28
CA GLY A 46 3.32 -15.61 1.18
C GLY A 46 4.49 -14.93 1.90
N VAL A 47 5.33 -14.18 1.19
CA VAL A 47 6.49 -13.47 1.76
C VAL A 47 6.24 -11.96 1.73
N ALA A 48 6.34 -11.32 2.90
CA ALA A 48 6.26 -9.87 3.05
C ALA A 48 7.66 -9.26 3.18
N SER A 49 7.90 -8.09 2.62
CA SER A 49 9.15 -7.35 2.82
C SER A 49 8.93 -5.84 2.91
N PRO A 50 9.66 -5.14 3.80
CA PRO A 50 9.56 -3.70 3.89
C PRO A 50 10.13 -3.06 2.62
N GLY A 51 9.56 -1.94 2.21
CA GLY A 51 10.07 -1.15 1.10
C GLY A 51 10.02 0.33 1.38
N ILE A 52 10.89 1.07 0.70
CA ILE A 52 10.93 2.53 0.72
C ILE A 52 10.71 3.05 -0.68
N TRP A 53 9.96 4.16 -0.80
CA TRP A 53 9.81 4.83 -2.08
C TRP A 53 10.99 5.76 -2.27
N ASP A 54 11.99 5.29 -3.02
CA ASP A 54 13.14 6.11 -3.39
C ASP A 54 12.77 7.07 -4.52
N THR A 55 12.78 8.36 -4.20
CA THR A 55 12.50 9.45 -5.13
C THR A 55 13.78 10.14 -5.64
N ALA A 56 14.97 9.68 -5.26
CA ALA A 56 16.23 10.38 -5.52
C ALA A 56 16.58 10.49 -7.01
N SER A 57 16.10 9.54 -7.83
CA SER A 57 16.32 9.55 -9.28
C SER A 57 15.29 10.38 -10.06
N ALA A 58 14.21 10.81 -9.41
CA ALA A 58 13.18 11.63 -10.03
C ALA A 58 13.54 13.12 -9.92
N PRO A 59 13.43 13.91 -11.01
CA PRO A 59 13.66 15.35 -10.94
C PRO A 59 12.72 16.03 -9.93
N PRO A 60 13.14 17.14 -9.29
CA PRO A 60 12.22 17.96 -8.49
C PRO A 60 11.00 18.39 -9.30
N GLY A 61 9.82 18.36 -8.69
CA GLY A 61 8.57 18.67 -9.37
C GLY A 61 7.33 18.13 -8.70
N ASN A 62 6.18 18.40 -9.33
CA ASN A 62 4.87 17.91 -8.90
C ASN A 62 4.51 16.63 -9.67
N TYR A 63 4.11 15.61 -8.94
CA TYR A 63 3.75 14.31 -9.48
C TYR A 63 2.39 13.84 -8.95
N ILE A 64 1.85 12.83 -9.62
CA ILE A 64 0.73 12.05 -9.13
C ILE A 64 1.26 10.65 -8.82
N LEU A 65 1.24 10.27 -7.55
CA LEU A 65 1.37 8.88 -7.14
C LEU A 65 0.02 8.21 -7.33
N ARG A 66 -0.06 7.26 -8.27
CA ARG A 66 -1.27 6.51 -8.57
C ARG A 66 -1.19 5.11 -7.98
N VAL A 67 -2.16 4.76 -7.14
CA VAL A 67 -2.38 3.40 -6.64
C VAL A 67 -3.16 2.62 -7.70
N LEU A 68 -2.68 1.42 -8.03
CA LEU A 68 -3.38 0.45 -8.86
C LEU A 68 -3.78 -0.71 -7.97
N ALA A 69 -5.06 -1.03 -7.91
CA ALA A 69 -5.59 -2.14 -7.12
C ALA A 69 -6.72 -2.80 -7.90
N GLU A 70 -6.69 -4.12 -7.91
CA GLU A 70 -7.65 -4.98 -8.59
C GLU A 70 -8.12 -6.05 -7.61
N ASP A 71 -9.42 -6.36 -7.60
CA ASP A 71 -9.93 -7.48 -6.81
C ASP A 71 -9.84 -8.82 -7.56
N ILE A 72 -10.21 -9.93 -6.89
CA ILE A 72 -10.18 -11.28 -7.48
C ILE A 72 -11.16 -11.47 -8.67
N ARG A 73 -12.01 -10.48 -8.96
CA ARG A 73 -12.96 -10.47 -10.07
C ARG A 73 -12.50 -9.56 -11.21
N GLY A 74 -11.34 -8.92 -11.10
CA GLY A 74 -10.82 -8.00 -12.11
C GLY A 74 -11.38 -6.58 -12.00
N ASN A 75 -12.03 -6.21 -10.89
CA ASN A 75 -12.53 -4.86 -10.72
C ASN A 75 -11.40 -3.92 -10.26
N ASP A 76 -11.18 -2.85 -11.02
CA ASP A 76 -10.21 -1.81 -10.67
C ASP A 76 -10.75 -0.83 -9.62
N ALA A 77 -9.88 -0.46 -8.68
CA ALA A 77 -10.08 0.71 -7.85
C ALA A 77 -9.90 1.99 -8.71
N ILE A 78 -10.96 2.79 -8.81
CA ILE A 78 -10.96 4.05 -9.58
C ILE A 78 -11.06 5.31 -8.71
N ALA A 79 -11.66 5.22 -7.53
CA ALA A 79 -11.84 6.35 -6.62
C ALA A 79 -10.64 6.53 -5.69
N ASN A 80 -10.27 7.78 -5.40
CA ASN A 80 -9.23 8.15 -4.42
C ASN A 80 -7.85 7.50 -4.64
N ARG A 81 -7.54 7.08 -5.87
CA ARG A 81 -6.30 6.38 -6.20
C ARG A 81 -5.12 7.29 -6.53
N ASP A 82 -5.36 8.58 -6.71
CA ASP A 82 -4.37 9.57 -7.13
C ASP A 82 -4.00 10.49 -5.96
N VAL A 83 -2.72 10.47 -5.57
CA VAL A 83 -2.16 11.30 -4.52
C VAL A 83 -1.20 12.31 -5.14
N ARG A 84 -1.44 13.60 -4.89
CA ARG A 84 -0.51 14.66 -5.31
C ARG A 84 0.69 14.68 -4.38
N VAL A 85 1.88 14.66 -4.96
CA VAL A 85 3.15 14.65 -4.23
C VAL A 85 4.11 15.64 -4.87
N THR A 86 4.94 16.26 -4.07
CA THR A 86 5.99 17.18 -4.54
C THR A 86 7.34 16.62 -4.12
N ILE A 87 8.21 16.43 -5.11
CA ILE A 87 9.62 16.12 -4.88
C ILE A 87 10.34 17.47 -4.83
N ALA A 88 10.85 17.82 -3.65
CA ALA A 88 11.61 19.04 -3.46
C ALA A 88 12.99 18.93 -4.13
N SER A 89 13.57 20.08 -4.49
CA SER A 89 15.00 20.13 -4.78
C SER A 89 15.78 19.77 -3.51
N ALA A 90 16.94 19.13 -3.67
CA ALA A 90 17.89 19.01 -2.57
C ALA A 90 18.15 20.42 -2.00
N ALA A 91 18.06 20.56 -0.68
CA ALA A 91 18.45 21.81 -0.03
C ALA A 91 19.93 22.08 -0.32
N PRO A 92 20.32 23.36 -0.52
CA PRO A 92 21.73 23.72 -0.75
C PRO A 92 22.62 23.39 0.45
#